data_AF-A0A2G9SDD2-F1
#
_entry.id   AF-A0A2G9SDD2-F1
#
_cell.length_a   1.000
_cell.length_b   1.000
_cell.length_c   1.000
_cell.angle_alpha   90.00
_cell.angle_beta   90.00
_cell.angle_gamma   90.00
#
_symmetry.space_group_name_H-M   'P 1'
#
loop_
_entity.id
_entity.type
_entity.pdbx_description
1 polymer ?
#
loop_
_entity_poly.entity_id
_entity_poly.type
_entity_poly.pdbx_seq_one_letter_code
_entity_poly.pdbx_strand_id
1 'polypeptide(L)'
;MSAFEPKINNENLTKCLQSLKEMYQDLHNRGETCPCEPEFRGYSVLLNLNKGDILREVQQLQESVRNSAEVKFALQVFSAFNSTNYVRFFRLVRSSSYLNSCILHGYFGQYRYRHRYRAFAQVLVLGQMLLMLPRYLDDSCDRRVGELQDSPPAAFSSFSDIQ
;
A
#
# COMPACT_ATOMS: atom_id res chain seq x y z
N MET A 1 -31.60 -6.39 -4.36
CA MET A 1 -30.15 -6.23 -4.61
C MET A 1 -29.51 -5.89 -3.27
N SER A 2 -28.54 -6.69 -2.81
CA SER A 2 -27.78 -6.38 -1.59
C SER A 2 -26.94 -5.13 -1.85
N ALA A 3 -27.10 -4.09 -1.04
CA ALA A 3 -26.32 -2.86 -1.17
C ALA A 3 -24.90 -3.11 -0.64
N PHE A 4 -23.88 -2.49 -1.25
CA PHE A 4 -22.52 -2.57 -0.74
C PHE A 4 -22.43 -1.88 0.63
N GLU A 5 -21.95 -2.60 1.63
CA GLU A 5 -21.73 -2.09 2.99
C GLU A 5 -20.22 -1.96 3.25
N PRO A 6 -19.63 -0.76 3.12
CA PRO A 6 -18.17 -0.55 3.26
C PRO A 6 -17.64 -0.99 4.61
N LYS A 7 -18.46 -0.85 5.66
CA LYS A 7 -18.10 -1.22 7.03
C LYS A 7 -17.89 -2.73 7.16
N ILE A 8 -18.83 -3.53 6.65
CA ILE A 8 -18.73 -5.00 6.67
C ILE A 8 -17.52 -5.46 5.87
N ASN A 9 -17.27 -4.85 4.70
CA ASN A 9 -16.09 -5.18 3.90
C ASN A 9 -14.77 -4.89 4.64
N ASN A 10 -14.66 -3.73 5.28
CA ASN A 10 -13.45 -3.37 6.05
C ASN A 10 -13.23 -4.29 7.26
N GLU A 11 -14.30 -4.65 7.96
CA GLU A 11 -14.24 -5.59 9.07
C GLU A 11 -13.78 -6.96 8.60
N ASN A 12 -14.36 -7.47 7.51
CA ASN A 12 -13.97 -8.76 6.93
C ASN A 12 -12.52 -8.74 6.45
N LEU A 13 -12.10 -7.70 5.74
CA LEU A 13 -10.73 -7.55 5.27
C LEU A 13 -9.73 -7.55 6.43
N THR A 14 -10.03 -6.84 7.52
CA THR A 14 -9.19 -6.80 8.72
C THR A 14 -9.09 -8.18 9.36
N LYS A 15 -10.23 -8.89 9.50
CA LYS A 15 -10.26 -10.26 10.06
C LYS A 15 -9.45 -11.23 9.19
N CYS A 16 -9.63 -11.19 7.87
CA CYS A 16 -8.90 -12.05 6.94
C CYS A 16 -7.38 -11.85 7.04
N LEU A 17 -6.92 -10.60 7.10
CA LEU A 17 -5.48 -10.30 7.22
C LEU A 17 -4.92 -10.69 8.58
N GLN A 18 -5.72 -10.60 9.65
CA GLN A 18 -5.31 -11.08 10.97
C GLN A 18 -5.13 -12.60 10.97
N SER A 19 -6.07 -13.36 10.39
CA SER A 19 -5.91 -14.81 10.25
C SER A 19 -4.72 -15.19 9.38
N LEU A 20 -4.46 -14.46 8.29
CA LEU A 20 -3.26 -14.65 7.47
C LEU A 20 -1.97 -14.41 8.28
N LYS A 21 -1.95 -13.37 9.13
CA LYS A 21 -0.80 -13.07 10.00
C LYS A 21 -0.48 -14.23 10.94
N GLU A 22 -1.50 -14.84 11.53
CA GLU A 22 -1.37 -16.01 12.41
C GLU A 22 -0.88 -17.24 11.65
N MET A 23 -1.47 -17.54 10.48
CA MET A 23 -1.03 -18.66 9.63
C MET A 23 0.43 -18.53 9.19
N TYR A 24 0.89 -17.34 8.81
CA TYR A 24 2.30 -17.12 8.48
C TYR A 24 3.23 -17.31 9.69
N GLN A 25 2.78 -16.91 10.88
CA GLN A 25 3.55 -17.15 12.10
C GLN A 25 3.69 -18.65 12.38
N ASP A 26 2.63 -19.43 12.19
CA ASP A 26 2.67 -20.88 12.34
C ASP A 26 3.61 -21.54 11.32
N LEU A 27 3.62 -21.08 10.07
CA LEU A 27 4.57 -21.54 9.05
C LEU A 27 6.01 -21.21 9.44
N HIS A 28 6.26 -19.99 9.94
CA HIS A 28 7.57 -19.59 10.40
C HIS A 28 8.07 -20.45 11.58
N ASN A 29 7.18 -20.81 12.51
CA ASN A 29 7.48 -21.71 13.62
C ASN A 29 7.85 -23.13 13.15
N ARG A 30 7.39 -23.53 11.96
CA ARG A 30 7.75 -24.80 11.30
C ARG A 30 8.97 -24.68 10.38
N GLY A 31 9.54 -23.48 10.24
CA GLY A 31 10.66 -23.21 9.32
C GLY A 31 10.24 -23.13 7.84
N GLU A 32 8.95 -23.01 7.55
CA GLU A 32 8.43 -22.87 6.20
C GLU A 32 8.31 -21.40 5.79
N THR A 33 8.47 -21.10 4.50
CA THR A 33 8.34 -19.75 3.95
C THR A 33 7.26 -19.71 2.88
N CYS A 34 6.54 -18.58 2.80
CA CYS A 34 5.49 -18.38 1.81
C CYS A 34 5.89 -17.25 0.85
N PRO A 35 5.91 -17.48 -0.48
CA PRO A 35 6.30 -16.45 -1.45
C PRO A 35 5.35 -15.25 -1.47
N CYS A 36 4.08 -15.44 -1.12
CA CYS A 36 3.07 -14.37 -1.13
C CYS A 36 3.01 -13.56 0.17
N GLU A 37 3.66 -14.01 1.25
CA GLU A 37 3.63 -13.30 2.54
C GLU A 37 4.00 -11.80 2.42
N PRO A 38 5.07 -11.41 1.71
CA PRO A 38 5.44 -10.00 1.54
C PRO A 38 4.31 -9.10 1.04
N GLU A 39 3.53 -9.57 0.08
CA GLU A 39 2.42 -8.83 -0.51
C GLU A 39 1.34 -8.51 0.54
N PHE A 40 0.93 -9.52 1.29
CA PHE A 40 -0.08 -9.38 2.34
C PHE A 40 0.43 -8.58 3.55
N ARG A 41 1.72 -8.68 3.89
CA ARG A 41 2.34 -7.77 4.88
C ARG A 41 2.31 -6.33 4.41
N GLY A 42 2.59 -6.08 3.14
CA GLY A 42 2.44 -4.77 2.50
C GLY A 42 1.02 -4.22 2.65
N TYR A 43 -0.01 -5.03 2.34
CA TYR A 43 -1.41 -4.62 2.51
C TYR A 43 -1.76 -4.30 3.97
N SER A 44 -1.26 -5.09 4.92
CA SER A 44 -1.47 -4.83 6.36
C SER A 44 -0.93 -3.45 6.77
N VAL A 45 0.26 -3.07 6.28
CA VAL A 45 0.84 -1.73 6.48
C VAL A 45 -0.04 -0.65 5.84
N LEU A 46 -0.43 -0.83 4.57
CA LEU A 46 -1.22 0.17 3.82
C LEU A 46 -2.63 0.38 4.39
N LEU A 47 -3.23 -0.63 5.02
CA LEU A 47 -4.55 -0.50 5.65
C LEU A 47 -4.50 0.25 6.98
N ASN A 48 -3.32 0.41 7.57
CA ASN A 48 -3.16 0.94 8.91
C ASN A 48 -2.36 2.24 8.96
N LEU A 49 -2.14 2.98 7.86
CA LEU A 49 -1.20 4.13 7.78
C LEU A 49 -1.35 5.22 8.85
N ASN A 50 -2.53 5.31 9.47
CA ASN A 50 -2.83 6.25 10.57
C ASN A 50 -2.36 5.76 11.96
N LYS A 51 -1.96 4.51 12.09
CA LYS A 51 -1.51 3.93 13.36
C LYS A 51 0.00 4.12 13.53
N GLY A 52 0.42 4.52 14.72
CA GLY A 52 1.82 4.81 15.02
C GLY A 52 2.68 3.58 15.33
N ASP A 53 2.07 2.42 15.53
CA ASP A 53 2.71 1.15 15.89
C ASP A 53 3.23 0.35 14.69
N ILE A 54 2.87 0.72 13.46
CA ILE A 54 3.22 -0.04 12.25
C ILE A 54 4.72 -0.28 12.11
N LEU A 55 5.55 0.74 12.39
CA LEU A 55 7.01 0.58 12.26
C LEU A 55 7.55 -0.50 13.20
N ARG A 56 6.98 -0.61 14.41
CA ARG A 56 7.33 -1.65 15.37
C ARG A 56 6.87 -3.03 14.88
N GLU A 57 5.68 -3.13 14.30
CA GLU A 57 5.20 -4.39 13.71
C GLU A 57 6.10 -4.85 12.55
N VAL A 58 6.49 -3.93 11.66
CA VAL A 58 7.37 -4.25 10.53
C VAL A 58 8.76 -4.68 10.99
N GLN A 59 9.28 -4.11 12.08
CA GLN A 59 10.56 -4.54 12.66
C GLN A 59 10.54 -5.97 13.20
N GLN A 60 9.37 -6.47 13.62
CA GLN A 60 9.20 -7.84 14.10
C GLN A 60 9.07 -8.87 12.98
N LEU A 61 8.89 -8.44 11.73
CA LEU A 61 8.84 -9.34 10.59
C LEU A 61 10.21 -9.99 10.33
N GLN A 62 10.19 -11.20 9.77
CA GLN A 62 11.39 -11.87 9.30
C GLN A 62 12.13 -10.98 8.28
N GLU A 63 13.46 -11.01 8.33
CA GLU A 63 14.31 -10.13 7.52
C GLU A 63 14.05 -10.24 6.01
N SER A 64 13.79 -11.45 5.51
CA SER A 64 13.42 -11.71 4.10
C SER A 64 12.17 -10.95 3.70
N VAL A 65 11.14 -10.98 4.54
CA VAL A 65 9.85 -10.32 4.31
C VAL A 65 9.98 -8.82 4.50
N ARG A 66 10.71 -8.36 5.52
CA ARG A 66 10.95 -6.94 5.79
C ARG A 66 11.68 -6.25 4.65
N ASN A 67 12.64 -6.94 4.02
CA ASN A 67 13.47 -6.38 2.95
C ASN A 67 12.85 -6.54 1.54
N SER A 68 11.66 -7.14 1.44
CA SER A 68 10.91 -7.29 0.20
C SER A 68 10.51 -5.95 -0.43
N ALA A 69 10.22 -5.97 -1.73
CA ALA A 69 9.81 -4.78 -2.46
C ALA A 69 8.44 -4.26 -1.98
N GLU A 70 7.54 -5.18 -1.64
CA GLU A 70 6.16 -4.94 -1.21
C GLU A 70 6.13 -4.19 0.13
N VAL A 71 6.89 -4.66 1.12
CA VAL A 71 6.97 -4.02 2.44
C VAL A 71 7.70 -2.68 2.34
N LYS A 72 8.79 -2.60 1.57
CA LYS A 72 9.50 -1.33 1.32
C LYS A 72 8.61 -0.30 0.64
N PHE A 73 7.82 -0.70 -0.36
CA PHE A 73 6.86 0.19 -1.01
C PHE A 73 5.85 0.71 0.02
N ALA A 74 5.28 -0.17 0.84
CA ALA A 74 4.31 0.22 1.86
C ALA A 74 4.90 1.22 2.89
N LEU A 75 6.15 1.02 3.30
CA LEU A 75 6.88 1.97 4.17
C LEU A 75 7.13 3.32 3.49
N GLN A 76 7.44 3.35 2.19
CA GLN A 76 7.57 4.61 1.45
C GLN A 76 6.26 5.38 1.41
N VAL A 77 5.14 4.67 1.21
CA VAL A 77 3.80 5.28 1.25
C VAL A 77 3.49 5.79 2.65
N PHE A 78 3.78 5.01 3.70
CA PHE A 78 3.64 5.43 5.09
C PHE A 78 4.43 6.69 5.41
N SER A 79 5.69 6.76 4.98
CA SER A 79 6.54 7.94 5.14
C SER A 79 5.95 9.15 4.41
N ALA A 80 5.55 9.00 3.14
CA ALA A 80 4.93 10.07 2.36
C ALA A 80 3.61 10.55 2.98
N PHE A 81 2.84 9.62 3.55
CA PHE A 81 1.58 9.90 4.21
C PHE A 81 1.76 10.72 5.49
N ASN A 82 2.62 10.26 6.40
CA ASN A 82 2.85 10.91 7.69
C ASN A 82 3.62 12.23 7.58
N SER A 83 4.54 12.35 6.62
CA SER A 83 5.26 13.60 6.33
C SER A 83 4.43 14.62 5.55
N THR A 84 3.17 14.32 5.22
CA THR A 84 2.30 15.16 4.38
C THR A 84 2.88 15.47 2.99
N ASN A 85 3.74 14.61 2.45
CA ASN A 85 4.28 14.78 1.12
C ASN A 85 3.29 14.27 0.06
N TYR A 86 2.29 15.11 -0.23
CA TYR A 86 1.19 14.78 -1.15
C TYR A 86 1.66 14.42 -2.55
N VAL A 87 2.63 15.18 -3.09
CA VAL A 87 3.18 14.93 -4.42
C VAL A 87 3.79 13.53 -4.49
N ARG A 88 4.58 13.15 -3.48
CA ARG A 88 5.18 11.81 -3.40
C ARG A 88 4.12 10.74 -3.20
N PHE A 89 3.12 10.97 -2.34
CA PHE A 89 2.03 10.03 -2.12
C PHE A 89 1.29 9.71 -3.43
N PHE A 90 0.83 10.72 -4.18
CA PHE A 90 0.09 10.50 -5.43
C PHE A 90 0.97 9.91 -6.54
N ARG A 91 2.28 10.22 -6.57
CA ARG A 91 3.23 9.53 -7.47
C ARG A 91 3.31 8.04 -7.16
N LEU A 92 3.39 7.67 -5.88
CA LEU A 92 3.41 6.27 -5.44
C LEU A 92 2.09 5.55 -5.76
N VAL A 93 0.94 6.20 -5.56
CA VAL A 93 -0.38 5.64 -5.93
C VAL A 93 -0.40 5.30 -7.42
N ARG A 94 0.01 6.23 -8.29
CA ARG A 94 0.02 6.04 -9.75
C ARG A 94 0.92 4.90 -10.22
N SER A 95 2.03 4.63 -9.51
CA SER A 95 2.94 3.54 -9.83
C SER A 95 2.61 2.22 -9.13
N SER A 96 1.56 2.16 -8.32
CA SER A 96 1.24 0.99 -7.50
C SER A 96 0.39 -0.05 -8.25
N SER A 97 0.29 -1.25 -7.69
CA SER A 97 -0.66 -2.26 -8.18
C SER A 97 -2.10 -1.76 -8.01
N TYR A 98 -3.03 -2.38 -8.74
CA TYR A 98 -4.45 -2.04 -8.64
C TYR A 98 -4.97 -2.15 -7.21
N LEU A 99 -4.68 -3.25 -6.51
CA LEU A 99 -5.15 -3.45 -5.14
C LEU A 99 -4.53 -2.44 -4.16
N ASN A 100 -3.24 -2.12 -4.30
CA ASN A 100 -2.60 -1.05 -3.54
C ASN A 100 -3.28 0.30 -3.79
N SER A 101 -3.56 0.64 -5.06
CA SER A 101 -4.29 1.87 -5.42
C SER A 101 -5.66 1.93 -4.76
N CYS A 102 -6.42 0.82 -4.77
CA CYS A 102 -7.73 0.72 -4.14
C CYS A 102 -7.69 0.94 -2.63
N ILE A 103 -6.70 0.36 -1.93
CA ILE A 103 -6.49 0.59 -0.50
C ILE A 103 -6.16 2.07 -0.24
N LEU A 104 -5.24 2.63 -1.02
CA LEU A 104 -4.79 4.02 -0.85
C LEU A 104 -5.87 5.05 -1.17
N HIS A 105 -6.81 4.71 -2.05
CA HIS A 105 -7.98 5.55 -2.33
C HIS A 105 -8.80 5.83 -1.06
N GLY A 106 -8.84 4.90 -0.10
CA GLY A 106 -9.50 5.10 1.20
C GLY A 106 -8.98 6.32 1.97
N TYR A 107 -7.73 6.73 1.76
CA TYR A 107 -7.12 7.87 2.44
C TYR A 107 -7.36 9.21 1.73
N PHE A 108 -7.90 9.22 0.51
CA PHE A 108 -8.12 10.44 -0.26
C PHE A 108 -9.08 11.40 0.46
N GLY A 109 -10.06 10.87 1.21
CA GLY A 109 -10.96 11.67 2.04
C GLY A 109 -10.21 12.48 3.11
N GLN A 110 -9.22 11.88 3.76
CA GLN A 110 -8.41 12.53 4.79
C GLN A 110 -7.55 13.65 4.21
N TYR A 111 -6.99 13.42 3.01
CA TYR A 111 -6.29 14.44 2.25
C TYR A 111 -7.19 15.61 1.85
N ARG A 112 -8.39 15.31 1.31
CA ARG A 112 -9.38 16.34 0.93
C ARG A 112 -9.82 17.19 2.13
N TYR A 113 -9.98 16.60 3.31
CA TYR A 113 -10.36 17.34 4.53
C TYR A 113 -9.21 18.19 5.07
N ARG A 114 -7.99 17.63 5.16
CA ARG A 114 -6.79 18.33 5.66
C ARG A 114 -6.39 19.53 4.78
N HIS A 115 -6.70 19.50 3.49
CA HIS A 115 -6.44 20.59 2.56
C HIS A 115 -7.51 21.68 2.50
N ARG A 116 -8.69 21.48 3.09
CA ARG A 116 -9.73 22.52 3.12
C ARG A 116 -9.26 23.80 3.82
N TYR A 117 -8.25 23.71 4.69
CA TYR A 117 -7.65 24.83 5.40
C TYR A 117 -6.33 25.36 4.79
N ARG A 118 -5.89 24.87 3.61
CA ARG A 118 -4.67 25.33 2.90
C ARG A 118 -4.98 25.65 1.43
N ALA A 119 -5.69 26.75 1.23
CA ALA A 119 -6.43 27.15 0.03
C ALA A 119 -5.66 27.42 -1.30
N PHE A 120 -4.42 26.96 -1.53
CA PHE A 120 -3.70 27.36 -2.77
C PHE A 120 -2.88 26.28 -3.51
N ALA A 121 -2.76 25.05 -3.02
CA ALA A 121 -2.05 23.98 -3.76
C ALA A 121 -2.96 23.22 -4.77
N GLN A 122 -4.25 23.57 -4.84
CA GLN A 122 -5.29 22.74 -5.44
C GLN A 122 -5.53 22.93 -6.95
N VAL A 123 -5.06 24.01 -7.59
CA VAL A 123 -5.42 24.29 -8.99
C VAL A 123 -4.72 23.34 -9.98
N LEU A 124 -3.55 22.77 -9.64
CA LEU A 124 -2.83 21.86 -10.54
C LEU A 124 -3.19 20.37 -10.37
N VAL A 125 -3.62 19.93 -9.19
CA VAL A 125 -3.88 18.49 -8.93
C VAL A 125 -5.33 18.11 -9.22
N LEU A 126 -6.29 19.04 -9.04
CA LEU A 126 -7.71 18.78 -9.34
C LEU A 126 -7.99 18.66 -10.85
N GLY A 127 -7.25 19.38 -11.69
CA GLY A 127 -7.37 19.28 -13.16
C GLY A 127 -7.02 17.89 -13.71
N GLN A 128 -6.10 17.17 -13.07
CA GLN A 128 -5.76 15.78 -13.43
C GLN A 128 -6.66 14.75 -12.72
N MET A 129 -7.15 15.03 -11.51
CA MET A 129 -8.03 14.10 -10.79
C MET A 129 -9.41 13.92 -11.43
N LEU A 130 -9.99 14.95 -12.07
CA LEU A 130 -11.30 14.83 -12.73
C LEU A 130 -11.22 14.10 -14.09
N LEU A 131 -10.07 14.13 -14.76
CA LEU A 131 -9.85 13.45 -16.05
C LEU A 131 -9.35 11.99 -15.92
N MET A 132 -8.91 11.57 -14.73
CA MET A 132 -8.35 10.23 -14.52
C MET A 132 -9.38 9.19 -14.09
N LEU A 133 -10.56 9.58 -13.58
CA LEU A 133 -11.52 8.59 -13.06
C LEU A 133 -12.12 7.65 -14.14
N PRO A 134 -12.44 8.09 -15.37
CA PRO A 134 -13.00 7.18 -16.38
C PRO A 134 -11.95 6.30 -17.08
N ARG A 135 -10.65 6.63 -17.02
CA ARG A 135 -9.59 5.84 -17.68
C ARG A 135 -8.82 4.90 -16.74
N TYR A 136 -8.91 5.07 -15.43
CA TYR A 136 -8.16 4.27 -14.45
C TYR A 136 -8.72 2.83 -14.27
N LEU A 137 -10.01 2.62 -14.56
CA LEU A 137 -10.68 1.32 -14.41
C LEU A 137 -10.72 0.49 -15.71
N ASP A 138 -10.48 1.09 -16.87
CA ASP A 138 -10.60 0.42 -18.17
C ASP A 138 -9.26 -0.20 -18.63
N ASP A 139 -8.13 0.49 -18.42
CA ASP A 139 -6.80 0.09 -18.91
C ASP A 139 -6.10 -0.98 -18.02
N SER A 140 -6.61 -1.26 -16.82
CA SER A 140 -6.00 -2.22 -15.88
C SER A 140 -6.38 -3.67 -16.12
N CYS A 141 -7.46 -3.95 -16.87
CA CYS A 141 -7.88 -5.32 -17.19
C CYS A 141 -7.03 -5.98 -18.28
N ASP A 142 -6.28 -5.22 -19.09
CA ASP A 142 -5.76 -5.74 -20.36
C ASP A 142 -4.24 -5.96 -20.41
N ARG A 143 -3.48 -5.78 -19.31
CA ARG A 143 -2.01 -5.74 -19.40
C ARG A 143 -1.18 -6.67 -18.53
N ARG A 144 -1.77 -7.65 -17.82
CA ARG A 144 -0.96 -8.69 -17.11
C ARG A 144 -1.59 -10.08 -17.10
N VAL A 145 -1.84 -10.63 -18.29
CA VAL A 145 -1.83 -12.08 -18.50
C VAL A 145 -0.83 -12.37 -19.60
N GLY A 146 0.45 -12.19 -19.30
CA GLY A 146 1.54 -12.40 -20.24
C GLY A 146 2.84 -11.92 -19.64
N GLU A 147 3.75 -12.87 -19.41
CA GLU A 147 5.18 -12.65 -19.18
C GLU A 147 5.60 -12.20 -17.77
N LEU A 148 6.08 -13.17 -16.98
CA LEU A 148 7.16 -12.99 -16.01
C LEU A 148 8.09 -14.20 -16.14
N GLN A 149 8.87 -14.19 -17.22
CA GLN A 149 10.16 -14.88 -17.32
C GLN A 149 11.24 -13.79 -17.31
N ASP A 150 12.31 -14.06 -16.57
CA ASP A 150 13.65 -13.44 -16.57
C ASP A 150 13.94 -12.14 -15.77
N SER A 151 14.69 -12.38 -14.68
CA SER A 151 15.88 -11.66 -14.15
C SER A 151 15.87 -10.15 -13.82
N PRO A 152 16.37 -9.75 -12.63
CA PRO A 152 16.46 -8.34 -12.22
C PRO A 152 17.80 -7.68 -12.63
N PRO A 153 17.84 -6.36 -12.91
CA PRO A 153 19.08 -5.61 -12.84
C PRO A 153 19.32 -5.05 -11.43
N ALA A 154 20.60 -4.91 -11.12
CA ALA A 154 21.17 -4.70 -9.81
C ALA A 154 20.96 -3.30 -9.19
N ALA A 155 21.09 -3.31 -7.86
CA ALA A 155 21.61 -2.27 -6.98
C ALA A 155 20.82 -0.97 -6.79
N PHE A 156 20.29 -0.79 -5.57
CA PHE A 156 20.57 0.42 -4.80
C PHE A 156 20.85 0.03 -3.34
N SER A 157 22.07 0.33 -2.94
CA SER A 157 22.71 0.06 -1.66
C SER A 157 22.32 1.05 -0.57
N SER A 158 22.29 0.51 0.65
CA SER A 158 22.44 1.16 1.95
C SER A 158 21.26 1.95 2.51
N PHE A 159 20.62 1.32 3.49
CA PHE A 159 19.78 1.94 4.53
C PHE A 159 20.71 2.23 5.72
N SER A 160 21.25 3.44 5.75
CA SER A 160 21.76 4.09 6.95
C SER A 160 21.24 5.52 6.89
N ASP A 161 20.89 6.07 8.05
CA ASP A 161 20.39 7.45 8.25
C ASP A 161 18.86 7.60 8.28
N ILE A 162 18.25 6.98 9.29
CA ILE A 162 17.17 7.62 10.05
C ILE A 162 17.54 7.49 11.53
N GLN A 163 18.27 8.50 12.02
CA GLN A 163 18.32 8.91 13.42
C GLN A 163 17.54 10.22 13.55
#